data_AF-A0A6P7SSS2-F1
#
_entry.id   AF-A0A6P7SSS2-F1
#
_cell.length_a   1.000
_cell.length_b   1.000
_cell.length_c   1.000
_cell.angle_alpha   90.00
_cell.angle_beta   90.00
_cell.angle_gamma   90.00
#
_symmetry.space_group_name_H-M   'P 1'
#
loop_
_entity.id
_entity.type
_entity.pdbx_description
1 polymer ?
#
loop_
_entity_poly.entity_id
_entity_poly.type
_entity_poly.pdbx_seq_one_letter_code
_entity_poly.pdbx_strand_id
1 'polypeptide(L)'
;MIPFSANGFSLTAVFNFNTNSIEIQNINKNEGNTVLRLPSCPKNAVYDMNTKQCRQVIYHPQLNCTTTGLNESEYHITNDGLLYLNNTHRLLNQSEFSFDENGTIIICVKNLINVLRKYSEAESYITLVGLIFSIPALAISIIVYLCIPDLRTLPGKLLVSLLSALFVAELLFLISSQVTASTVLCKSLAIVIHYSFLASFFWMNVLSFDASYTFSGLTLLRSKGKGTKRFVLYSLYAWICPLVIVTISLVFEYIPGNHGLSPEYGNGICWITNGKSLLWLFAFPVMLILCLNITAFILTARGLYMASKLSAKYLKKHNKLEIIVCIKLFFTMGLTWTFAFLYTFTKIEEFSLIFCILNSFIGLFICLSFLFTKIVCRNILKKFRPISKWPPTESSEMSSTSQRTLSTQIPTKITFE
;
A
#
# COMPACT_ATOMS: atom_id res chain seq x y z
N MET A 1 3.60 -54.43 -13.18
CA MET A 1 4.43 -55.59 -13.55
C MET A 1 5.69 -55.49 -12.71
N ILE A 2 5.89 -56.37 -11.73
CA ILE A 2 7.02 -56.29 -10.81
C ILE A 2 7.87 -57.55 -11.02
N PRO A 3 9.10 -57.45 -11.54
CA PRO A 3 9.97 -58.61 -11.69
C PRO A 3 10.64 -58.93 -10.34
N PHE A 4 10.58 -60.20 -9.92
CA PHE A 4 11.40 -60.72 -8.81
C PHE A 4 12.40 -61.73 -9.38
N SER A 5 13.67 -61.57 -9.04
CA SER A 5 14.72 -62.54 -9.33
C SER A 5 15.32 -63.03 -8.02
N ALA A 6 15.15 -64.32 -7.72
CA ALA A 6 15.90 -65.02 -6.71
C ALA A 6 16.26 -66.41 -7.25
N ASN A 7 17.56 -66.70 -7.31
CA ASN A 7 18.16 -67.99 -7.68
C ASN A 7 17.63 -68.63 -8.98
N GLY A 8 18.03 -68.07 -10.13
CA GLY A 8 18.06 -68.79 -11.41
C GLY A 8 16.72 -69.05 -12.10
N PHE A 9 15.59 -68.62 -11.53
CA PHE A 9 14.26 -68.72 -12.13
C PHE A 9 13.65 -67.32 -12.31
N SER A 10 13.21 -67.00 -13.53
CA SER A 10 12.50 -65.75 -13.83
C SER A 10 11.00 -66.01 -13.83
N LEU A 11 10.30 -65.51 -12.80
CA LEU A 11 8.85 -65.62 -12.66
C LEU A 11 8.20 -64.26 -12.93
N THR A 12 7.17 -64.25 -13.78
CA THR A 12 6.34 -63.07 -14.06
C THR A 12 4.98 -63.28 -13.41
N ALA A 13 4.63 -62.42 -12.45
CA ALA A 13 3.29 -62.39 -11.87
C ALA A 13 2.44 -61.31 -12.56
N VAL A 14 1.32 -61.72 -13.17
CA VAL A 14 0.36 -60.84 -13.84
C VAL A 14 -0.93 -60.81 -13.01
N PHE A 15 -1.31 -59.61 -12.54
CA PHE A 15 -2.57 -59.41 -11.82
C PHE A 15 -3.68 -59.06 -12.81
N ASN A 16 -4.74 -59.88 -12.86
CA ASN A 16 -5.91 -59.61 -13.68
C ASN A 16 -7.01 -58.98 -12.83
N PHE A 17 -7.22 -57.67 -13.01
CA PHE A 17 -8.22 -56.89 -12.28
C PHE A 17 -9.66 -57.30 -12.56
N ASN A 18 -9.95 -57.90 -13.72
CA ASN A 18 -11.32 -58.31 -14.07
C ASN A 18 -11.75 -59.60 -13.37
N THR A 19 -10.79 -60.48 -13.07
CA THR A 19 -11.05 -61.81 -12.47
C THR A 19 -10.53 -61.92 -11.04
N ASN A 20 -9.92 -60.85 -10.51
CA ASN A 20 -9.31 -60.78 -9.18
C ASN A 20 -8.35 -61.96 -8.91
N SER A 21 -7.53 -62.29 -9.91
CA SER A 21 -6.60 -63.42 -9.88
C SER A 21 -5.18 -63.01 -10.24
N ILE A 22 -4.21 -63.69 -9.62
CA ILE A 22 -2.79 -63.57 -9.96
C ILE A 22 -2.42 -64.81 -10.76
N GLU A 23 -1.91 -64.57 -11.96
CA GLU A 23 -1.33 -65.60 -12.82
C GLU A 23 0.18 -65.52 -12.71
N ILE A 24 0.81 -66.62 -12.28
CA ILE A 24 2.27 -66.71 -12.17
C ILE A 24 2.77 -67.55 -13.35
N GLN A 25 3.57 -66.93 -14.22
CA GLN A 25 4.22 -67.58 -15.35
C GLN A 25 5.71 -67.75 -15.09
N ASN A 26 6.22 -68.96 -15.33
CA ASN A 26 7.65 -69.24 -15.29
C ASN A 26 8.23 -69.11 -16.70
N ILE A 27 9.16 -68.18 -16.90
CA ILE A 27 9.67 -67.87 -18.25
C ILE A 27 10.56 -69.01 -18.79
N ASN A 28 11.08 -69.89 -17.93
CA ASN A 28 12.11 -70.87 -18.32
C ASN A 28 11.62 -72.32 -18.44
N LYS A 29 10.33 -72.61 -18.22
CA LYS A 29 9.74 -73.93 -18.46
C LYS A 29 8.31 -73.77 -18.95
N ASN A 30 7.95 -74.47 -20.04
CA ASN A 30 6.56 -74.68 -20.47
C ASN A 30 5.81 -75.64 -19.49
N GLU A 31 5.86 -75.35 -18.20
CA GLU A 31 5.06 -76.03 -17.17
C GLU A 31 4.00 -75.05 -16.66
N GLY A 32 2.77 -75.56 -16.49
CA GLY A 32 1.52 -74.81 -16.53
C GLY A 32 1.38 -73.62 -15.58
N ASN A 33 0.57 -72.65 -16.03
CA ASN A 33 0.25 -71.43 -15.30
C ASN A 33 -0.48 -71.75 -14.00
N THR A 34 0.04 -71.29 -12.87
CA THR A 34 -0.66 -71.40 -11.58
C THR A 34 -1.52 -70.15 -11.39
N VAL A 35 -2.85 -70.32 -11.36
CA VAL A 35 -3.81 -69.23 -11.16
C VAL A 35 -4.27 -69.21 -9.71
N LEU A 36 -3.85 -68.20 -8.95
CA LEU A 36 -4.31 -67.94 -7.59
C LEU A 36 -5.48 -66.97 -7.63
N ARG A 37 -6.68 -67.42 -7.24
CA ARG A 37 -7.84 -66.55 -7.05
C ARG A 37 -7.82 -65.92 -5.66
N LEU A 38 -7.84 -64.60 -5.60
CA LEU A 38 -7.92 -63.89 -4.32
C LEU A 38 -9.37 -63.79 -3.82
N PRO A 39 -9.57 -63.64 -2.49
CA PRO A 39 -10.88 -63.37 -1.93
C PRO A 39 -11.50 -62.08 -2.50
N SER A 40 -12.80 -62.12 -2.78
CA SER A 40 -13.54 -60.97 -3.29
C SER A 40 -13.69 -59.90 -2.22
N CYS A 41 -13.13 -58.72 -2.47
CA CYS A 41 -13.27 -57.54 -1.61
C CYS A 41 -14.44 -56.65 -2.05
N PRO A 42 -15.01 -55.82 -1.15
CA PRO A 42 -16.01 -54.81 -1.50
C PRO A 42 -15.48 -53.77 -2.51
N LYS A 43 -16.39 -53.08 -3.21
CA LYS A 43 -16.03 -52.04 -4.21
C LYS A 43 -15.02 -51.04 -3.61
N ASN A 44 -13.98 -50.74 -4.38
CA ASN A 44 -12.84 -49.86 -4.02
C ASN A 44 -11.90 -50.39 -2.93
N ALA A 45 -11.87 -51.70 -2.69
CA ALA A 45 -10.88 -52.34 -1.81
C ALA A 45 -10.11 -53.46 -2.51
N VAL A 46 -8.81 -53.58 -2.20
CA VAL A 46 -7.91 -54.62 -2.69
C VAL A 46 -7.52 -55.53 -1.53
N TYR A 47 -7.48 -56.84 -1.79
CA TYR A 47 -7.08 -57.84 -0.80
C TYR A 47 -5.56 -57.82 -0.63
N ASP A 48 -5.09 -57.47 0.57
CA ASP A 48 -3.67 -57.49 0.92
C ASP A 48 -3.29 -58.90 1.43
N MET A 49 -2.44 -59.61 0.67
CA MET A 49 -1.99 -60.97 1.03
C MET A 49 -1.16 -61.01 2.31
N ASN A 50 -0.45 -59.94 2.65
CA ASN A 50 0.44 -59.92 3.82
C ASN A 50 -0.36 -59.77 5.12
N THR A 51 -1.42 -58.97 5.08
CA THR A 51 -2.27 -58.70 6.24
C THR A 51 -3.57 -59.51 6.25
N LYS A 52 -3.86 -60.25 5.18
CA LYS A 52 -5.07 -61.05 4.98
C LYS A 52 -6.37 -60.25 5.10
N GLN A 53 -6.33 -58.94 4.82
CA GLN A 53 -7.46 -58.03 4.93
C GLN A 53 -7.68 -57.22 3.65
N CYS A 54 -8.93 -56.82 3.39
CA CYS A 54 -9.25 -55.87 2.32
C CYS A 54 -8.90 -54.45 2.76
N ARG A 55 -8.03 -53.77 2.03
CA ARG A 55 -7.71 -52.35 2.24
C ARG A 55 -8.35 -51.48 1.18
N GLN A 56 -8.90 -50.35 1.57
CA GLN A 56 -9.44 -49.38 0.61
C GLN A 56 -8.31 -48.78 -0.23
N VAL A 57 -8.52 -48.74 -1.54
CA VAL A 57 -7.61 -48.06 -2.47
C VAL A 57 -7.96 -46.57 -2.42
N ILE A 58 -7.07 -45.77 -1.82
CA ILE A 58 -7.14 -44.32 -1.96
C ILE A 58 -6.73 -44.01 -3.40
N TYR A 59 -7.71 -43.75 -4.25
CA TYR A 59 -7.47 -43.35 -5.62
C TYR A 59 -6.93 -41.91 -5.60
N HIS A 60 -5.65 -41.72 -5.90
CA HIS A 60 -5.11 -40.40 -6.16
C HIS A 60 -5.43 -40.06 -7.63
N PRO A 61 -6.41 -39.18 -7.93
CA PRO A 61 -6.69 -38.80 -9.29
C PRO A 61 -5.45 -38.14 -9.89
N GLN A 62 -4.97 -38.66 -11.02
CA GLN A 62 -3.86 -38.04 -11.73
C GLN A 62 -4.31 -36.68 -12.28
N LEU A 63 -3.65 -35.62 -11.86
CA LEU A 63 -3.86 -34.28 -12.36
C LEU A 63 -3.31 -34.17 -13.78
N ASN A 64 -4.20 -33.98 -14.78
CA ASN A 64 -3.84 -33.78 -16.19
C ASN A 64 -3.30 -32.37 -16.47
N CYS A 65 -2.29 -31.93 -15.72
CA CYS A 65 -1.70 -30.60 -15.83
C CYS A 65 -0.23 -30.63 -15.39
N THR A 66 0.52 -29.58 -15.71
CA THR A 66 1.84 -29.38 -15.12
C THR A 66 1.67 -29.16 -13.61
N THR A 67 2.21 -30.06 -12.81
CA THR A 67 2.09 -30.05 -11.35
C THR A 67 3.31 -29.42 -10.70
N THR A 68 3.12 -28.86 -9.52
CA THR A 68 4.20 -28.45 -8.61
C THR A 68 3.95 -29.03 -7.24
N GLY A 69 5.01 -29.53 -6.60
CA GLY A 69 4.99 -29.92 -5.20
C GLY A 69 4.91 -28.70 -4.30
N LEU A 70 4.11 -28.80 -3.25
CA LEU A 70 4.01 -27.82 -2.18
C LEU A 70 4.89 -28.24 -1.01
N ASN A 71 5.53 -27.27 -0.37
CA ASN A 71 6.23 -27.50 0.89
C ASN A 71 5.24 -27.59 2.06
N GLU A 72 5.62 -28.23 3.15
CA GLU A 72 4.77 -28.36 4.36
C GLU A 72 4.36 -27.01 4.97
N SER A 73 5.15 -25.94 4.75
CA SER A 73 4.81 -24.58 5.20
C SER A 73 3.79 -23.87 4.31
N GLU A 74 3.51 -24.38 3.12
CA GLU A 74 2.66 -23.74 2.11
C GLU A 74 1.20 -24.16 2.19
N TYR A 75 0.88 -25.18 2.97
CA TYR A 75 -0.49 -25.69 3.11
C TYR A 75 -0.82 -26.16 4.52
N HIS A 76 -2.12 -26.25 4.81
CA HIS A 76 -2.64 -27.05 5.93
C HIS A 76 -3.89 -27.80 5.50
N ILE A 77 -4.05 -29.03 5.99
CA ILE A 77 -5.25 -29.84 5.70
C ILE A 77 -6.28 -29.55 6.80
N THR A 78 -7.48 -29.13 6.43
CA THR A 78 -8.57 -28.93 7.40
C THR A 78 -9.15 -30.27 7.85
N ASN A 79 -9.87 -30.27 8.97
CA ASN A 79 -10.50 -31.48 9.52
C ASN A 79 -11.48 -32.16 8.55
N ASP A 80 -12.01 -31.39 7.59
CA ASP A 80 -12.92 -31.86 6.54
C ASP A 80 -12.18 -32.46 5.32
N GLY A 81 -10.85 -32.58 5.39
CA GLY A 81 -10.02 -33.15 4.33
C GLY A 81 -9.84 -32.24 3.11
N LEU A 82 -10.04 -30.93 3.28
CA LEU A 82 -9.75 -29.90 2.27
C LEU A 82 -8.33 -29.38 2.46
N LEU A 83 -7.69 -29.00 1.36
CA LEU A 83 -6.34 -28.46 1.39
C LEU A 83 -6.39 -26.94 1.34
N TYR A 84 -5.96 -26.28 2.41
CA TYR A 84 -5.84 -24.83 2.46
C TYR A 84 -4.44 -24.40 2.05
N LEU A 85 -4.32 -23.52 1.06
CA LEU A 85 -3.06 -22.93 0.63
C LEU A 85 -2.79 -21.64 1.42
N ASN A 86 -1.65 -21.58 2.11
CA ASN A 86 -1.30 -20.43 2.94
C ASN A 86 -1.01 -19.16 2.13
N ASN A 87 -0.40 -19.29 0.94
CA ASN A 87 -0.01 -18.13 0.12
C ASN A 87 -1.20 -17.49 -0.62
N THR A 88 -2.22 -18.26 -0.98
CA THR A 88 -3.36 -17.80 -1.79
C THR A 88 -4.70 -17.84 -1.05
N HIS A 89 -4.68 -18.23 0.24
CA HIS A 89 -5.85 -18.36 1.12
C HIS A 89 -7.02 -19.17 0.53
N ARG A 90 -6.71 -20.10 -0.38
CA ARG A 90 -7.69 -20.89 -1.12
C ARG A 90 -7.85 -22.28 -0.50
N LEU A 91 -9.10 -22.69 -0.33
CA LEU A 91 -9.48 -24.07 -0.07
C LEU A 91 -9.60 -24.84 -1.39
N LEU A 92 -8.80 -25.89 -1.51
CA LEU A 92 -8.83 -26.83 -2.61
C LEU A 92 -9.61 -28.07 -2.18
N ASN A 93 -10.54 -28.49 -3.04
CA ASN A 93 -11.24 -29.75 -2.89
C ASN A 93 -10.29 -30.93 -3.16
N GLN A 94 -10.66 -32.13 -2.70
CA GLN A 94 -9.90 -33.36 -2.93
C GLN A 94 -9.70 -33.72 -4.41
N SER A 95 -10.44 -33.07 -5.32
CA SER A 95 -10.27 -33.21 -6.77
C SER A 95 -9.26 -32.23 -7.39
N GLU A 96 -8.76 -31.24 -6.63
CA GLU A 96 -7.89 -30.17 -7.13
C GLU A 96 -6.42 -30.33 -6.70
N PHE A 97 -6.10 -31.31 -5.87
CA PHE A 97 -4.74 -31.67 -5.45
C PHE A 97 -4.57 -33.19 -5.44
N SER A 98 -3.35 -33.68 -5.63
CA SER A 98 -3.02 -35.10 -5.44
C SER A 98 -1.72 -35.24 -4.65
N PHE A 99 -1.33 -36.47 -4.37
CA PHE A 99 -0.06 -36.79 -3.74
C PHE A 99 0.87 -37.38 -4.80
N ASP A 100 2.12 -36.96 -4.77
CA ASP A 100 3.20 -37.54 -5.57
C ASP A 100 3.67 -38.88 -4.96
N GLU A 101 4.51 -39.63 -5.68
CA GLU A 101 5.04 -40.94 -5.23
C GLU A 101 5.77 -40.85 -3.88
N ASN A 102 6.32 -39.67 -3.55
CA ASN A 102 7.01 -39.39 -2.29
C ASN A 102 6.08 -38.88 -1.16
N GLY A 103 4.76 -38.84 -1.38
CA GLY A 103 3.78 -38.34 -0.41
C GLY A 103 3.69 -36.81 -0.32
N THR A 104 4.35 -36.08 -1.22
CA THR A 104 4.26 -34.61 -1.30
C THR A 104 2.96 -34.19 -2.00
N ILE A 105 2.32 -33.12 -1.52
CA ILE A 105 1.10 -32.62 -2.14
C ILE A 105 1.44 -31.84 -3.41
N ILE A 106 0.81 -32.21 -4.52
CA ILE A 106 0.98 -31.57 -5.82
C ILE A 106 -0.30 -30.91 -6.30
N ILE A 107 -0.16 -29.73 -6.90
CA ILE A 107 -1.26 -28.92 -7.47
C ILE A 107 -0.96 -28.47 -8.90
N CYS A 108 -1.99 -28.13 -9.68
CA CYS A 108 -1.80 -27.59 -11.03
C CYS A 108 -1.17 -26.18 -11.01
N VAL A 109 -0.02 -26.04 -11.67
CA VAL A 109 0.70 -24.76 -11.85
C VAL A 109 -0.15 -23.71 -12.55
N LYS A 110 -0.93 -24.09 -13.57
CA LYS A 110 -1.81 -23.15 -14.31
C LYS A 110 -2.84 -22.46 -13.42
N ASN A 111 -3.37 -23.14 -12.40
CA ASN A 111 -4.36 -22.56 -11.50
C ASN A 111 -3.72 -21.52 -10.57
N LEU A 112 -2.53 -21.82 -10.03
CA LEU A 112 -1.77 -20.88 -9.20
C LEU A 112 -1.38 -19.63 -10.00
N ILE A 113 -0.84 -19.82 -11.21
CA ILE A 113 -0.47 -18.71 -12.11
C ILE A 113 -1.69 -17.86 -12.48
N ASN A 114 -2.85 -18.47 -12.75
CA ASN A 114 -4.05 -17.70 -13.10
C ASN A 114 -4.57 -16.84 -11.95
N VAL A 115 -4.49 -17.33 -10.72
CA VAL A 115 -4.86 -16.57 -9.51
C VAL A 115 -3.88 -15.43 -9.29
N LEU A 116 -2.57 -15.72 -9.22
CA LEU A 116 -1.53 -14.70 -9.04
C LEU A 116 -1.55 -13.65 -10.15
N ARG A 117 -1.75 -14.06 -11.40
CA ARG A 117 -1.93 -13.16 -12.53
C ARG A 117 -3.17 -12.29 -12.34
N LYS A 118 -4.32 -12.84 -11.96
CA LYS A 118 -5.54 -12.05 -11.74
C LYS A 118 -5.35 -10.95 -10.69
N TYR A 119 -4.69 -11.24 -9.58
CA TYR A 119 -4.40 -10.24 -8.54
C TYR A 119 -3.39 -9.19 -9.04
N SER A 120 -2.30 -9.62 -9.67
CA SER A 120 -1.31 -8.72 -10.27
C SER A 120 -1.91 -7.80 -11.34
N GLU A 121 -2.83 -8.30 -12.16
CA GLU A 121 -3.52 -7.51 -13.19
C GLU A 121 -4.50 -6.52 -12.54
N ALA A 122 -5.29 -6.96 -11.56
CA ALA A 122 -6.25 -6.09 -10.87
C ALA A 122 -5.55 -4.94 -10.15
N GLU A 123 -4.47 -5.21 -9.42
CA GLU A 123 -3.65 -4.18 -8.76
C GLU A 123 -3.06 -3.19 -9.77
N SER A 124 -2.58 -3.68 -10.93
CA SER A 124 -2.09 -2.82 -12.02
C SER A 124 -3.16 -1.87 -12.55
N TYR A 125 -4.37 -2.38 -12.86
CA TYR A 125 -5.49 -1.56 -13.31
C TYR A 125 -5.93 -0.53 -12.26
N ILE A 126 -6.04 -0.94 -10.99
CA ILE A 126 -6.38 -0.05 -9.89
C ILE A 126 -5.34 1.07 -9.75
N THR A 127 -4.06 0.70 -9.85
CA THR A 127 -2.95 1.65 -9.78
C THR A 127 -3.00 2.66 -10.91
N LEU A 128 -3.17 2.19 -12.16
CA LEU A 128 -3.29 3.07 -13.31
C LEU A 128 -4.45 4.07 -13.16
N VAL A 129 -5.66 3.57 -12.85
CA VAL A 129 -6.85 4.41 -12.70
C VAL A 129 -6.68 5.39 -11.55
N GLY A 130 -6.20 4.92 -10.39
CA GLY A 130 -5.99 5.76 -9.22
C GLY A 130 -5.01 6.89 -9.49
N LEU A 131 -3.86 6.60 -10.10
CA LEU A 131 -2.84 7.60 -10.42
C LEU A 131 -3.35 8.67 -11.40
N ILE A 132 -4.18 8.30 -12.38
CA ILE A 132 -4.80 9.26 -13.32
C ILE A 132 -5.65 10.30 -12.58
N PHE A 133 -6.33 9.93 -11.49
CA PHE A 133 -7.08 10.88 -10.66
C PHE A 133 -6.23 11.57 -9.61
N SER A 134 -5.26 10.85 -9.03
CA SER A 134 -4.43 11.30 -7.92
C SER A 134 -3.46 12.41 -8.34
N ILE A 135 -2.77 12.24 -9.47
CA ILE A 135 -1.75 13.19 -9.96
C ILE A 135 -2.35 14.58 -10.23
N PRO A 136 -3.46 14.74 -10.98
CA PRO A 136 -4.10 16.04 -11.15
C PRO A 136 -4.62 16.63 -9.83
N ALA A 137 -5.14 15.80 -8.92
CA ALA A 137 -5.63 16.25 -7.63
C ALA A 137 -4.50 16.81 -6.74
N LEU A 138 -3.32 16.18 -6.76
CA LEU A 138 -2.10 16.70 -6.13
C LEU A 138 -1.66 18.02 -6.75
N ALA A 139 -1.63 18.11 -8.08
CA ALA A 139 -1.27 19.33 -8.78
C ALA A 139 -2.20 20.50 -8.40
N ILE A 140 -3.51 20.28 -8.39
CA ILE A 140 -4.51 21.28 -7.95
C ILE A 140 -4.24 21.70 -6.51
N SER A 141 -3.99 20.74 -5.61
CA SER A 141 -3.70 21.04 -4.20
C SER A 141 -2.46 21.92 -4.04
N ILE A 142 -1.37 21.59 -4.74
CA ILE A 142 -0.13 22.38 -4.75
C ILE A 142 -0.41 23.81 -5.24
N ILE A 143 -1.10 23.94 -6.38
CA ILE A 143 -1.44 25.25 -6.98
C ILE A 143 -2.26 26.10 -6.00
N VAL A 144 -3.28 25.52 -5.33
CA VAL A 144 -4.13 26.23 -4.37
C VAL A 144 -3.31 26.79 -3.21
N TYR A 145 -2.42 26.00 -2.62
CA TYR A 145 -1.58 26.44 -1.50
C TYR A 145 -0.55 27.50 -1.90
N LEU A 146 -0.03 27.44 -3.13
CA LEU A 146 0.89 28.45 -3.66
C LEU A 146 0.19 29.77 -4.00
N CYS A 147 -1.03 29.69 -4.55
CA CYS A 147 -1.79 30.84 -5.04
C CYS A 147 -2.57 31.61 -3.95
N ILE A 148 -2.80 31.02 -2.78
CA ILE A 148 -3.52 31.65 -1.67
C ILE A 148 -2.51 32.09 -0.61
N PRO A 149 -2.22 33.40 -0.47
CA PRO A 149 -1.22 33.91 0.47
C PRO A 149 -1.43 33.45 1.92
N ASP A 150 -2.69 33.38 2.35
CA ASP A 150 -3.08 32.97 3.70
C ASP A 150 -2.70 31.53 4.04
N LEU A 151 -2.48 30.69 3.02
CA LEU A 151 -2.08 29.28 3.18
C LEU A 151 -0.55 29.09 3.16
N ARG A 152 0.23 30.12 2.82
CA ARG A 152 1.71 30.04 2.74
C ARG A 152 2.40 30.16 4.11
N THR A 153 1.72 29.71 5.16
CA THR A 153 2.26 29.58 6.52
C THR A 153 3.36 28.52 6.56
N LEU A 154 4.09 28.41 7.67
CA LEU A 154 5.10 27.35 7.81
C LEU A 154 4.49 25.95 7.58
N PRO A 155 3.40 25.54 8.26
CA PRO A 155 2.75 24.25 7.98
C PRO A 155 2.31 24.08 6.53
N GLY A 156 1.82 25.15 5.89
CA GLY A 156 1.45 25.12 4.47
C GLY A 156 2.64 24.87 3.54
N LYS A 157 3.82 25.43 3.84
CA LYS A 157 5.05 25.16 3.08
C LYS A 157 5.52 23.71 3.25
N LEU A 158 5.49 23.18 4.49
CA LEU A 158 5.82 21.77 4.76
C LEU A 158 4.89 20.84 4.00
N LEU A 159 3.60 21.17 3.99
CA LEU A 159 2.60 20.43 3.23
C LEU A 159 2.87 20.48 1.73
N VAL A 160 3.13 21.65 1.14
CA VAL A 160 3.45 21.74 -0.30
C VAL A 160 4.67 20.91 -0.65
N SER A 161 5.71 20.90 0.20
CA SER A 161 6.89 20.05 -0.02
C SER A 161 6.55 18.55 0.03
N LEU A 162 5.73 18.13 1.00
CA LEU A 162 5.19 16.76 1.06
C LEU A 162 4.43 16.39 -0.23
N LEU A 163 3.48 17.23 -0.64
CA LEU A 163 2.65 17.00 -1.84
C LEU A 163 3.49 16.97 -3.11
N SER A 164 4.55 17.79 -3.17
CA SER A 164 5.45 17.84 -4.33
C SER A 164 6.27 16.55 -4.44
N ALA A 165 6.78 16.03 -3.31
CA ALA A 165 7.48 14.75 -3.30
C ALA A 165 6.57 13.59 -3.73
N LEU A 166 5.32 13.56 -3.23
CA LEU A 166 4.31 12.57 -3.66
C LEU A 166 3.94 12.71 -5.14
N PHE A 167 3.72 13.93 -5.61
CA PHE A 167 3.41 14.19 -7.02
C PHE A 167 4.52 13.66 -7.94
N VAL A 168 5.78 13.93 -7.61
CA VAL A 168 6.91 13.40 -8.38
C VAL A 168 6.96 11.88 -8.30
N ALA A 169 6.78 11.28 -7.11
CA ALA A 169 6.77 9.83 -6.95
C ALA A 169 5.68 9.17 -7.81
N GLU A 170 4.44 9.63 -7.71
CA GLU A 170 3.28 9.10 -8.45
C GLU A 170 3.40 9.30 -9.96
N LEU A 171 3.84 10.50 -10.39
CA LEU A 171 4.04 10.79 -11.80
C LEU A 171 5.12 9.90 -12.42
N LEU A 172 6.26 9.74 -11.75
CA LEU A 172 7.33 8.89 -12.22
C LEU A 172 6.94 7.41 -12.17
N PHE A 173 6.17 7.00 -11.16
CA PHE A 173 5.62 5.64 -11.10
C PHE A 173 4.70 5.36 -12.29
N LEU A 174 3.80 6.29 -12.64
CA LEU A 174 2.96 6.20 -13.83
C LEU A 174 3.80 6.12 -15.12
N ILE A 175 4.79 7.00 -15.29
CA ILE A 175 5.68 6.98 -16.45
C ILE A 175 6.43 5.64 -16.53
N SER A 176 6.92 5.14 -15.39
CA SER A 176 7.69 3.90 -15.32
C SER A 176 6.89 2.68 -15.75
N SER A 177 5.57 2.67 -15.54
CA SER A 177 4.67 1.60 -16.01
C SER A 177 4.64 1.46 -17.55
N GLN A 178 5.00 2.53 -18.26
CA GLN A 178 5.02 2.57 -19.73
C GLN A 178 6.41 2.27 -20.32
N VAL A 179 7.44 2.14 -19.48
CA VAL A 179 8.80 1.86 -19.92
C VAL A 179 9.00 0.36 -20.04
N THR A 180 8.94 -0.16 -21.28
CA THR A 180 9.06 -1.60 -21.55
C THR A 180 10.41 -2.02 -22.12
N ALA A 181 11.18 -1.09 -22.72
CA ALA A 181 12.36 -1.44 -23.52
C ALA A 181 13.69 -0.91 -22.98
N SER A 182 13.71 0.18 -22.20
CA SER A 182 14.95 0.83 -21.77
C SER A 182 15.31 0.51 -20.33
N THR A 183 16.30 -0.36 -20.14
CA THR A 183 16.82 -0.74 -18.81
C THR A 183 17.44 0.44 -18.07
N VAL A 184 18.18 1.31 -18.76
CA VAL A 184 18.80 2.51 -18.17
C VAL A 184 17.76 3.51 -17.70
N LEU A 185 16.72 3.76 -18.50
CA LEU A 185 15.62 4.65 -18.11
C LEU A 185 14.84 4.07 -16.93
N CYS A 186 14.51 2.78 -16.98
CA CYS A 186 13.79 2.06 -15.94
C CYS A 186 14.54 2.10 -14.60
N LYS A 187 15.85 1.84 -14.60
CA LYS A 187 16.72 1.94 -13.42
C LYS A 187 16.79 3.37 -12.89
N SER A 188 16.93 4.36 -13.77
CA SER A 188 16.96 5.78 -13.37
C SER A 188 15.64 6.21 -12.70
N LEU A 189 14.50 5.84 -13.29
CA LEU A 189 13.18 6.09 -12.72
C LEU A 189 13.05 5.40 -11.35
N ALA A 190 13.43 4.13 -11.23
CA ALA A 190 13.36 3.39 -9.97
C ALA A 190 14.10 4.09 -8.82
N ILE A 191 15.30 4.63 -9.10
CA ILE A 191 16.10 5.38 -8.12
C ILE A 191 15.37 6.67 -7.68
N VAL A 192 14.84 7.44 -8.62
CA VAL A 192 14.15 8.71 -8.32
C VAL A 192 12.81 8.48 -7.63
N ILE A 193 12.07 7.43 -8.01
CA ILE A 193 10.82 7.03 -7.35
C ILE A 193 11.12 6.62 -5.90
N HIS A 194 12.17 5.82 -5.67
CA HIS A 194 12.59 5.43 -4.32
C HIS A 194 12.93 6.65 -3.45
N TYR A 195 13.73 7.57 -3.97
CA TYR A 195 14.03 8.85 -3.31
C TYR A 195 12.76 9.65 -2.99
N SER A 196 11.86 9.78 -3.95
CA SER A 196 10.67 10.63 -3.84
C SER A 196 9.68 10.09 -2.82
N PHE A 197 9.47 8.77 -2.77
CA PHE A 197 8.67 8.15 -1.71
C PHE A 197 9.31 8.36 -0.34
N LEU A 198 10.60 8.08 -0.16
CA LEU A 198 11.28 8.35 1.11
C LEU A 198 11.15 9.82 1.53
N ALA A 199 11.40 10.75 0.62
CA ALA A 199 11.25 12.18 0.88
C ALA A 199 9.83 12.53 1.34
N SER A 200 8.79 11.92 0.76
CA SER A 200 7.41 12.13 1.22
C SER A 200 7.22 11.70 2.69
N PHE A 201 7.80 10.57 3.11
CA PHE A 201 7.73 10.13 4.50
C PHE A 201 8.45 11.07 5.46
N PHE A 202 9.65 11.51 5.09
CA PHE A 202 10.39 12.47 5.91
C PHE A 202 9.68 13.82 6.01
N TRP A 203 9.06 14.30 4.92
CA TRP A 203 8.23 15.50 4.96
C TRP A 203 6.97 15.33 5.82
N MET A 204 6.34 14.16 5.77
CA MET A 204 5.23 13.83 6.67
C MET A 204 5.70 13.84 8.13
N ASN A 205 6.89 13.31 8.41
CA ASN A 205 7.48 13.32 9.76
C ASN A 205 7.71 14.73 10.28
N VAL A 206 8.31 15.59 9.46
CA VAL A 206 8.49 17.01 9.76
C VAL A 206 7.14 17.69 10.05
N LEU A 207 6.11 17.41 9.25
CA LEU A 207 4.78 17.98 9.43
C LEU A 207 4.15 17.52 10.76
N SER A 208 4.22 16.23 11.09
CA SER A 208 3.74 15.69 12.37
C SER A 208 4.52 16.26 13.56
N PHE A 209 5.84 16.39 13.43
CA PHE A 209 6.69 16.96 14.47
C PHE A 209 6.38 18.45 14.70
N ASP A 210 6.27 19.27 13.65
CA ASP A 210 5.91 20.70 13.76
C ASP A 210 4.52 20.90 14.39
N ALA A 211 3.57 20.03 14.06
CA ALA A 211 2.26 19.99 14.70
C ALA A 211 2.40 19.70 16.21
N SER A 212 3.12 18.64 16.58
CA SER A 212 3.35 18.29 18.00
C SER A 212 4.03 19.43 18.77
N TYR A 213 5.11 19.98 18.23
CA TYR A 213 5.81 21.11 18.82
C TYR A 213 4.92 22.34 18.98
N THR A 214 3.99 22.58 18.05
CA THR A 214 3.04 23.71 18.12
C THR A 214 1.95 23.51 19.17
N PHE A 215 1.46 22.27 19.37
CA PHE A 215 0.29 21.99 20.20
C PHE A 215 0.61 21.44 21.58
N SER A 216 1.78 20.85 21.82
CA SER A 216 2.16 20.27 23.12
C SER A 216 2.56 21.29 24.19
N GLY A 217 2.35 22.59 23.97
CA GLY A 217 2.59 23.63 24.98
C GLY A 217 4.05 24.09 25.11
N LEU A 218 4.97 23.57 24.30
CA LEU A 218 6.37 24.05 24.15
C LEU A 218 6.46 25.48 23.54
N THR A 219 5.30 26.09 23.27
CA THR A 219 5.09 27.38 22.61
C THR A 219 5.62 28.59 23.38
N LEU A 220 6.03 28.45 24.65
CA LEU A 220 6.57 29.56 25.44
C LEU A 220 7.81 30.21 24.78
N LEU A 221 8.47 29.50 23.85
CA LEU A 221 9.67 29.94 23.13
C LEU A 221 9.41 30.50 21.72
N ARG A 222 8.17 30.76 21.31
CA ARG A 222 7.84 31.25 19.96
C ARG A 222 8.20 32.73 19.77
N SER A 223 9.48 32.99 19.55
CA SER A 223 9.98 34.29 19.07
C SER A 223 9.51 34.53 17.63
N LYS A 224 8.82 35.66 17.39
CA LYS A 224 8.48 36.16 16.04
C LYS A 224 9.80 36.36 15.26
N GLY A 225 9.95 35.66 14.12
CA GLY A 225 11.13 35.79 13.24
C GLY A 225 11.89 34.49 12.92
N LYS A 226 11.62 33.37 13.62
CA LYS A 226 12.33 32.09 13.41
C LYS A 226 11.73 31.16 12.33
N GLY A 227 10.64 31.56 11.65
CA GLY A 227 9.92 30.68 10.71
C GLY A 227 10.74 30.21 9.51
N THR A 228 11.47 31.11 8.86
CA THR A 228 12.32 30.77 7.70
C THR A 228 13.48 29.86 8.10
N LYS A 229 14.17 30.15 9.21
CA LYS A 229 15.26 29.30 9.71
C LYS A 229 14.79 27.87 10.04
N ARG A 230 13.60 27.74 10.65
CA ARG A 230 12.97 26.44 10.91
C ARG A 230 12.64 25.69 9.63
N PHE A 231 12.04 26.36 8.65
CA PHE A 231 11.75 25.75 7.35
C PHE A 231 13.03 25.22 6.67
N VAL A 232 14.12 26.00 6.68
CA VAL A 232 15.41 25.57 6.11
C VAL A 232 15.94 24.33 6.84
N LEU A 233 15.93 24.32 8.18
CA LEU A 233 16.38 23.16 8.95
C LEU A 233 15.55 21.91 8.66
N TYR A 234 14.23 22.05 8.62
CA TYR A 234 13.31 20.97 8.27
C TYR A 234 13.52 20.47 6.84
N SER A 235 13.77 21.38 5.90
CA SER A 235 14.06 21.06 4.51
C SER A 235 15.39 20.31 4.36
N LEU A 236 16.43 20.70 5.11
CA LEU A 236 17.70 19.97 5.12
C LEU A 236 17.49 18.54 5.59
N TYR A 237 16.79 18.34 6.71
CA TYR A 237 16.47 16.99 7.19
C TYR A 237 15.65 16.19 6.17
N ALA A 238 14.55 16.74 5.66
CA ALA A 238 13.60 15.98 4.85
C ALA A 238 14.06 15.68 3.43
N TRP A 239 15.03 16.43 2.88
CA TRP A 239 15.63 16.12 1.58
C TRP A 239 16.93 15.34 1.68
N ILE A 240 17.80 15.67 2.65
CA ILE A 240 19.13 15.04 2.73
C ILE A 240 19.04 13.64 3.31
N CYS A 241 18.19 13.36 4.32
CA CYS A 241 18.10 12.02 4.88
C CYS A 241 17.67 10.95 3.84
N PRO A 242 16.61 11.16 3.02
CA PRO A 242 16.32 10.27 1.89
C PRO A 242 17.49 10.13 0.92
N LEU A 243 18.18 11.24 0.61
CA LEU A 243 19.31 11.23 -0.33
C LEU A 243 20.44 10.34 0.19
N VAL A 244 20.74 10.40 1.50
CA VAL A 244 21.74 9.55 2.14
C VAL A 244 21.34 8.07 2.03
N ILE A 245 20.09 7.71 2.30
CA ILE A 245 19.60 6.33 2.19
C ILE A 245 19.71 5.82 0.75
N VAL A 246 19.30 6.62 -0.23
CA VAL A 246 19.41 6.25 -1.65
C VAL A 246 20.87 6.16 -2.09
N THR A 247 21.74 7.03 -1.59
CA THR A 247 23.19 6.97 -1.86
C THR A 247 23.78 5.67 -1.32
N ILE A 248 23.43 5.27 -0.09
CA ILE A 248 23.80 3.96 0.47
C ILE A 248 23.27 2.81 -0.40
N SER A 249 22.04 2.94 -0.90
CA SER A 249 21.45 1.95 -1.81
C SER A 249 22.24 1.82 -3.12
N LEU A 250 22.71 2.94 -3.68
CA LEU A 250 23.55 2.95 -4.89
C LEU A 250 24.95 2.38 -4.61
N VAL A 251 25.49 2.62 -3.42
CA VAL A 251 26.75 2.01 -2.97
C VAL A 251 26.61 0.48 -2.98
N PHE A 252 25.54 -0.08 -2.42
CA PHE A 252 25.28 -1.53 -2.48
C PHE A 252 25.00 -2.06 -3.89
N GLU A 253 24.44 -1.23 -4.78
CA GLU A 253 24.18 -1.59 -6.18
C GLU A 253 25.47 -1.72 -7.02
N TYR A 254 26.44 -0.84 -6.80
CA TYR A 254 27.64 -0.74 -7.66
C TYR A 254 28.92 -1.28 -7.03
N ILE A 255 28.99 -1.47 -5.71
CA ILE A 255 30.15 -2.09 -5.08
C ILE A 255 30.09 -3.61 -5.33
N PRO A 256 31.12 -4.20 -5.96
CA PRO A 256 31.20 -5.63 -6.15
C PRO A 256 31.39 -6.34 -4.79
N GLY A 257 30.44 -7.18 -4.42
CA GLY A 257 30.50 -8.02 -3.23
C GLY A 257 29.17 -8.73 -2.96
N ASN A 258 29.22 -9.93 -2.40
CA ASN A 258 28.02 -10.71 -2.08
C ASN A 258 27.39 -10.24 -0.75
N HIS A 259 26.99 -8.98 -0.68
CA HIS A 259 26.40 -8.37 0.52
C HIS A 259 24.90 -8.67 0.67
N GLY A 260 24.25 -9.18 -0.39
CA GLY A 260 22.82 -9.53 -0.38
C GLY A 260 21.85 -8.34 -0.21
N LEU A 261 22.36 -7.11 -0.22
CA LEU A 261 21.63 -5.84 -0.04
C LEU A 261 21.65 -4.95 -1.29
N SER A 262 22.04 -5.51 -2.45
CA SER A 262 21.89 -4.80 -3.72
C SER A 262 20.40 -4.62 -4.04
N PRO A 263 19.90 -3.40 -4.29
CA PRO A 263 18.50 -3.16 -4.61
C PRO A 263 18.03 -3.82 -5.91
N GLU A 264 18.95 -4.08 -6.85
CA GLU A 264 18.65 -4.58 -8.20
C GLU A 264 17.68 -3.65 -8.94
N TYR A 265 17.95 -2.34 -8.91
CA TYR A 265 17.07 -1.35 -9.51
C TYR A 265 16.81 -1.63 -10.99
N GLY A 266 15.53 -1.72 -11.38
CA GLY A 266 15.14 -1.86 -12.77
C GLY A 266 15.28 -3.29 -13.33
N ASN A 267 15.46 -4.29 -12.49
CA ASN A 267 15.53 -5.70 -12.91
C ASN A 267 14.11 -6.25 -13.19
N GLY A 268 13.65 -6.15 -14.44
CA GLY A 268 12.34 -6.64 -14.88
C GLY A 268 11.18 -5.67 -14.63
N ILE A 269 11.16 -4.97 -13.49
CA ILE A 269 10.23 -3.86 -13.20
C ILE A 269 11.01 -2.62 -12.79
N CYS A 270 10.44 -1.43 -13.02
CA CYS A 270 11.08 -0.14 -12.69
C CYS A 270 10.97 0.22 -11.21
N TRP A 271 11.39 -0.70 -10.36
CA TRP A 271 11.39 -0.60 -8.91
C TRP A 271 12.57 -1.38 -8.30
N ILE A 272 12.62 -1.45 -6.97
CA ILE A 272 13.51 -2.33 -6.20
C ILE A 272 12.94 -3.73 -6.26
N THR A 273 13.67 -4.68 -6.83
CA THR A 273 13.23 -6.08 -6.97
C THR A 273 13.76 -6.99 -5.88
N ASN A 274 14.92 -6.65 -5.31
CA ASN A 274 15.47 -7.43 -4.22
C ASN A 274 14.68 -7.18 -2.93
N GLY A 275 13.95 -8.21 -2.46
CA GLY A 275 13.10 -8.12 -1.28
C GLY A 275 13.84 -7.79 0.02
N LYS A 276 15.09 -8.25 0.20
CA LYS A 276 15.89 -7.92 1.40
C LYS A 276 16.27 -6.44 1.39
N SER A 277 16.70 -5.94 0.25
CA SER A 277 17.05 -4.54 0.04
C SER A 277 15.83 -3.64 0.20
N LEU A 278 14.68 -4.02 -0.37
CA LEU A 278 13.41 -3.32 -0.16
C LEU A 278 13.03 -3.24 1.32
N LEU A 279 13.20 -4.33 2.07
CA LEU A 279 12.92 -4.36 3.51
C LEU A 279 13.83 -3.40 4.28
N TRP A 280 15.14 -3.46 4.08
CA TRP A 280 16.12 -2.72 4.89
C TRP A 280 16.33 -1.27 4.46
N LEU A 281 16.32 -0.99 3.14
CA LEU A 281 16.64 0.33 2.59
C LEU A 281 15.40 1.19 2.38
N PHE A 282 14.21 0.61 2.40
CA PHE A 282 12.96 1.35 2.24
C PHE A 282 11.97 1.11 3.39
N ALA A 283 11.55 -0.14 3.59
CA ALA A 283 10.45 -0.47 4.50
C ALA A 283 10.80 -0.20 5.97
N PHE A 284 12.03 -0.52 6.40
CA PHE A 284 12.50 -0.28 7.77
C PHE A 284 12.61 1.22 8.11
N PRO A 285 13.26 2.09 7.29
CA PRO A 285 13.22 3.53 7.49
C PRO A 285 11.78 4.09 7.57
N VAL A 286 10.90 3.62 6.70
CA VAL A 286 9.49 4.01 6.69
C VAL A 286 8.78 3.61 7.98
N MET A 287 8.99 2.39 8.48
CA MET A 287 8.44 1.94 9.76
C MET A 287 8.86 2.83 10.92
N LEU A 288 10.16 3.13 11.01
CA LEU A 288 10.69 3.99 12.06
C LEU A 288 10.05 5.38 12.01
N ILE A 289 9.89 5.95 10.82
CA ILE A 289 9.20 7.23 10.62
C ILE A 289 7.74 7.15 11.05
N LEU A 290 7.02 6.09 10.69
CA LEU A 290 5.62 5.90 11.09
C LEU A 290 5.47 5.82 12.61
N CYS A 291 6.36 5.11 13.31
CA CYS A 291 6.39 5.07 14.78
C CYS A 291 6.61 6.45 15.41
N LEU A 292 7.54 7.24 14.85
CA LEU A 292 7.77 8.62 15.28
C LEU A 292 6.53 9.49 15.05
N ASN A 293 5.85 9.31 13.91
CA ASN A 293 4.64 10.07 13.58
C ASN A 293 3.49 9.74 14.52
N ILE A 294 3.31 8.47 14.89
CA ILE A 294 2.31 8.04 15.90
C ILE A 294 2.58 8.75 17.23
N THR A 295 3.84 8.79 17.66
CA THR A 295 4.22 9.48 18.90
C THR A 295 3.92 10.97 18.83
N ALA A 296 4.33 11.64 17.74
CA ALA A 296 4.03 13.05 17.51
C ALA A 296 2.52 13.33 17.45
N PHE A 297 1.75 12.42 16.87
CA PHE A 297 0.28 12.51 16.82
C PHE A 297 -0.34 12.43 18.21
N ILE A 298 0.09 11.47 19.05
CA ILE A 298 -0.39 11.34 20.44
C ILE A 298 -0.09 12.62 21.24
N LEU A 299 1.11 13.18 21.10
CA LEU A 299 1.51 14.43 21.76
C LEU A 299 0.69 15.63 21.27
N THR A 300 0.40 15.68 19.97
CA THR A 300 -0.47 16.71 19.36
C THR A 300 -1.89 16.61 19.89
N ALA A 301 -2.46 15.40 19.92
CA ALA A 301 -3.81 15.15 20.40
C ALA A 301 -3.97 15.50 21.89
N ARG A 302 -3.00 15.10 22.72
CA ARG A 302 -2.94 15.49 24.15
C ARG A 302 -2.85 17.01 24.32
N GLY A 303 -1.97 17.65 23.57
CA GLY A 303 -1.83 19.11 23.57
C GLY A 303 -3.12 19.84 23.19
N LEU A 304 -3.79 19.36 22.14
CA LEU A 304 -5.07 19.90 21.67
C LEU A 304 -6.19 19.69 22.71
N TYR A 305 -6.26 18.50 23.31
CA TYR A 305 -7.22 18.20 24.36
C TYR A 305 -7.05 19.14 25.56
N MET A 306 -5.82 19.31 26.06
CA MET A 306 -5.53 20.22 27.17
C MET A 306 -5.81 21.68 26.82
N ALA A 307 -5.41 22.13 25.62
CA ALA A 307 -5.71 23.48 25.15
C ALA A 307 -7.20 23.75 25.02
N SER A 308 -7.99 22.76 24.59
CA SER A 308 -9.46 22.87 24.49
C SER A 308 -10.13 23.03 25.85
N LYS A 309 -9.56 22.39 26.90
CA LYS A 309 -10.05 22.48 28.28
C LYS A 309 -9.68 23.80 28.96
N LEU A 310 -8.51 24.36 28.62
CA LEU A 310 -7.97 25.56 29.28
C LEU A 310 -8.47 26.89 28.67
N SER A 311 -8.65 26.99 27.34
CA SER A 311 -9.21 28.19 26.73
C SER A 311 -9.61 28.02 25.26
N ALA A 312 -10.88 28.29 24.94
CA ALA A 312 -11.37 28.39 23.55
C ALA A 312 -10.63 29.46 22.71
N LYS A 313 -9.99 30.43 23.36
CA LYS A 313 -9.22 31.51 22.72
C LYS A 313 -7.90 31.00 22.11
N TYR A 314 -7.30 29.95 22.67
CA TYR A 314 -6.07 29.33 22.14
C TYR A 314 -6.32 28.63 20.80
N LEU A 315 -7.45 27.89 20.70
CA LEU A 315 -7.91 27.28 19.44
C LEU A 315 -8.34 28.31 18.37
N LYS A 316 -8.62 29.55 18.77
CA LYS A 316 -8.98 30.65 17.86
C LYS A 316 -7.74 31.35 17.28
N LYS A 317 -6.60 31.25 17.96
CA LYS A 317 -5.30 31.83 17.55
C LYS A 317 -4.55 30.95 16.54
N HIS A 318 -4.75 29.63 16.60
CA HIS A 318 -4.19 28.67 15.66
C HIS A 318 -5.21 28.32 14.57
N ASN A 319 -4.76 28.18 13.32
CA ASN A 319 -5.62 27.82 12.20
C ASN A 319 -6.17 26.40 12.43
N LYS A 320 -7.41 26.28 12.93
CA LYS A 320 -8.13 24.99 13.06
C LYS A 320 -8.07 24.18 11.75
N LEU A 321 -8.03 24.86 10.61
CA LEU A 321 -7.81 24.27 9.29
C LEU A 321 -6.53 23.46 9.21
N GLU A 322 -5.39 24.06 9.55
CA GLU A 322 -4.07 23.43 9.45
C GLU A 322 -3.98 22.18 10.33
N ILE A 323 -4.62 22.21 11.50
CA ILE A 323 -4.69 21.07 12.43
C ILE A 323 -5.49 19.92 11.83
N ILE A 324 -6.70 20.21 11.35
CA ILE A 324 -7.58 19.20 10.74
C ILE A 324 -6.89 18.57 9.52
N VAL A 325 -6.20 19.40 8.73
CA VAL A 325 -5.40 18.98 7.59
C VAL A 325 -4.29 18.01 8.02
N CYS A 326 -3.48 18.36 9.02
CA CYS A 326 -2.40 17.49 9.51
C CYS A 326 -2.94 16.16 10.07
N ILE A 327 -4.06 16.20 10.82
CA ILE A 327 -4.69 15.00 11.37
C ILE A 327 -5.19 14.09 10.24
N LYS A 328 -5.92 14.63 9.26
CA LYS A 328 -6.41 13.84 8.12
C LYS A 328 -5.27 13.21 7.33
N LEU A 329 -4.23 13.99 7.04
CA LEU A 329 -3.03 13.51 6.36
C LEU A 329 -2.34 12.35 7.09
N PHE A 330 -2.19 12.48 8.40
CA PHE A 330 -1.61 11.43 9.22
C PHE A 330 -2.39 10.12 9.10
N PHE A 331 -3.72 10.17 9.17
CA PHE A 331 -4.55 8.98 8.99
C PHE A 331 -4.49 8.44 7.56
N THR A 332 -4.61 9.30 6.55
CA THR A 332 -4.57 8.87 5.14
C THR A 332 -3.26 8.16 4.80
N MET A 333 -2.12 8.75 5.15
CA MET A 333 -0.81 8.13 4.87
C MET A 333 -0.51 6.96 5.82
N GLY A 334 -0.77 7.11 7.13
CA GLY A 334 -0.47 6.08 8.13
C GLY A 334 -1.30 4.81 7.98
N LEU A 335 -2.61 4.93 7.71
CA LEU A 335 -3.48 3.76 7.49
C LEU A 335 -3.09 3.02 6.22
N THR A 336 -2.80 3.74 5.12
CA THR A 336 -2.38 3.14 3.85
C THR A 336 -1.18 2.21 4.06
N TRP A 337 -0.11 2.72 4.66
CA TRP A 337 1.12 1.93 4.84
C TRP A 337 1.00 0.85 5.89
N THR A 338 0.11 0.99 6.87
CA THR A 338 -0.20 -0.09 7.82
C THR A 338 -0.67 -1.35 7.07
N PHE A 339 -1.49 -1.21 6.03
CA PHE A 339 -1.92 -2.36 5.21
C PHE A 339 -0.77 -2.99 4.41
N ALA A 340 0.17 -2.20 3.89
CA ALA A 340 1.37 -2.74 3.23
C ALA A 340 2.20 -3.62 4.17
N PHE A 341 2.35 -3.19 5.43
CA PHE A 341 3.07 -3.96 6.43
C PHE A 341 2.27 -5.17 6.91
N LEU A 342 0.96 -5.05 7.11
CA LEU A 342 0.11 -6.19 7.41
C LEU A 342 0.25 -7.26 6.32
N TYR A 343 0.15 -6.89 5.03
CA TYR A 343 0.44 -7.81 3.92
C TYR A 343 1.85 -8.42 4.03
N THR A 344 2.86 -7.62 4.34
CA THR A 344 4.25 -8.11 4.45
C THR A 344 4.39 -9.19 5.52
N PHE A 345 3.72 -9.04 6.68
CA PHE A 345 3.81 -9.95 7.82
C PHE A 345 2.83 -11.14 7.74
N THR A 346 1.60 -10.93 7.26
CA THR A 346 0.55 -11.95 7.24
C THR A 346 0.46 -12.69 5.91
N LYS A 347 1.00 -12.12 4.83
CA LYS A 347 0.87 -12.59 3.44
C LYS A 347 -0.56 -12.65 2.90
N ILE A 348 -1.50 -11.99 3.58
CA ILE A 348 -2.92 -11.91 3.20
C ILE A 348 -3.13 -10.96 2.03
N GLU A 349 -3.50 -11.51 0.87
CA GLU A 349 -3.67 -10.79 -0.40
C GLU A 349 -4.69 -9.64 -0.33
N GLU A 350 -5.73 -9.77 0.50
CA GLU A 350 -6.72 -8.71 0.71
C GLU A 350 -6.11 -7.43 1.27
N PHE A 351 -5.07 -7.55 2.13
CA PHE A 351 -4.35 -6.37 2.62
C PHE A 351 -3.51 -5.70 1.53
N SER A 352 -2.96 -6.48 0.58
CA SER A 352 -2.28 -5.93 -0.60
C SER A 352 -3.25 -5.13 -1.46
N LEU A 353 -4.44 -5.68 -1.71
CA LEU A 353 -5.48 -5.01 -2.50
C LEU A 353 -5.96 -3.70 -1.85
N ILE A 354 -6.21 -3.71 -0.53
CA ILE A 354 -6.59 -2.51 0.22
C ILE A 354 -5.47 -1.47 0.16
N PHE A 355 -4.22 -1.88 0.39
CA PHE A 355 -3.07 -0.99 0.25
C PHE A 355 -3.00 -0.39 -1.16
N CYS A 356 -3.14 -1.22 -2.19
CA CYS A 356 -3.12 -0.81 -3.58
C CYS A 356 -4.17 0.27 -3.85
N ILE A 357 -5.42 0.07 -3.45
CA ILE A 357 -6.49 1.06 -3.60
C ILE A 357 -6.14 2.35 -2.86
N LEU A 358 -5.78 2.25 -1.58
CA LEU A 358 -5.52 3.43 -0.76
C LEU A 358 -4.32 4.24 -1.26
N ASN A 359 -3.26 3.56 -1.68
CA ASN A 359 -2.04 4.17 -2.19
C ASN A 359 -2.25 4.80 -3.57
N SER A 360 -3.04 4.16 -4.44
CA SER A 360 -3.29 4.68 -5.80
C SER A 360 -4.15 5.94 -5.79
N PHE A 361 -5.03 6.09 -4.80
CA PHE A 361 -5.93 7.25 -4.65
C PHE A 361 -5.46 8.22 -3.56
N ILE A 362 -4.23 8.08 -3.06
CA ILE A 362 -3.76 8.81 -1.89
C ILE A 362 -3.79 10.33 -2.12
N GLY A 363 -3.30 10.80 -3.26
CA GLY A 363 -3.35 12.21 -3.65
C GLY A 363 -4.77 12.75 -3.85
N LEU A 364 -5.70 11.91 -4.33
CA LEU A 364 -7.12 12.28 -4.40
C LEU A 364 -7.70 12.46 -2.99
N PHE A 365 -7.48 11.51 -2.07
CA PHE A 365 -7.98 11.61 -0.70
C PHE A 365 -7.41 12.82 0.04
N ILE A 366 -6.15 13.13 -0.20
CA ILE A 366 -5.49 14.33 0.30
C ILE A 366 -6.17 15.59 -0.23
N CYS A 367 -6.39 15.67 -1.55
CA CYS A 367 -7.05 16.81 -2.19
C CYS A 367 -8.48 17.01 -1.68
N LEU A 368 -9.29 15.95 -1.64
CA LEU A 368 -10.67 16.00 -1.11
C LEU A 368 -10.69 16.44 0.36
N SER A 369 -9.74 15.93 1.17
CA SER A 369 -9.58 16.34 2.56
C SER A 369 -9.38 17.84 2.72
N PHE A 370 -8.73 18.49 1.75
CA PHE A 370 -8.48 19.93 1.72
C PHE A 370 -9.63 20.72 1.13
N LEU A 371 -10.10 20.35 -0.05
CA LEU A 371 -11.16 21.06 -0.77
C LEU A 371 -12.44 21.09 0.04
N PHE A 372 -12.82 20.01 0.74
CA PHE A 372 -14.02 19.99 1.57
C PHE A 372 -13.91 20.77 2.89
N THR A 373 -12.73 21.32 3.23
CA THR A 373 -12.68 22.15 4.42
C THR A 373 -13.27 23.52 4.11
N LYS A 374 -14.39 23.87 4.78
CA LYS A 374 -15.19 25.10 4.56
C LYS A 374 -14.39 26.39 4.38
N ILE A 375 -13.20 26.46 4.97
CA ILE A 375 -12.28 27.61 4.89
C ILE A 375 -11.65 27.73 3.49
N VAL A 376 -11.21 26.62 2.91
CA VAL A 376 -10.64 26.58 1.55
C VAL A 376 -11.73 26.90 0.53
N CYS A 377 -12.92 26.28 0.64
CA CYS A 377 -14.08 26.63 -0.20
C CYS A 377 -14.37 28.13 -0.15
N ARG A 378 -14.43 28.72 1.06
CA ARG A 378 -14.73 30.14 1.24
C ARG A 378 -13.65 31.04 0.63
N ASN A 379 -12.37 30.70 0.76
CA ASN A 379 -11.28 31.48 0.20
C ASN A 379 -11.19 31.36 -1.32
N ILE A 380 -11.43 30.16 -1.88
CA ILE A 380 -11.59 29.95 -3.33
C ILE A 380 -12.79 30.77 -3.83
N LEU A 381 -13.97 30.62 -3.23
CA LEU A 381 -15.18 31.39 -3.60
C LEU A 381 -14.99 32.90 -3.49
N LYS A 382 -14.21 33.40 -2.53
CA LYS A 382 -13.88 34.83 -2.45
C LYS A 382 -12.98 35.31 -3.59
N LYS A 383 -12.02 34.48 -4.01
CA LYS A 383 -11.09 34.81 -5.09
C LYS A 383 -11.72 34.64 -6.48
N PHE A 384 -12.66 33.71 -6.61
CA PHE A 384 -13.41 33.40 -7.83
C PHE A 384 -14.79 34.08 -7.92
N ARG A 385 -15.22 34.84 -6.88
CA ARG A 385 -16.34 35.75 -7.04
C ARG A 385 -15.94 36.79 -8.09
N PRO A 386 -16.69 36.95 -9.20
CA PRO A 386 -16.45 38.06 -10.10
C PRO A 386 -16.57 39.35 -9.28
N ILE A 387 -15.64 40.28 -9.50
CA ILE A 387 -15.69 41.64 -8.95
C ILE A 387 -16.88 42.32 -9.63
N SER A 388 -18.09 42.00 -9.17
CA SER A 388 -19.25 42.86 -9.33
C SER A 388 -19.13 43.92 -8.23
N LYS A 389 -18.24 44.88 -8.46
CA LYS A 389 -18.37 46.21 -7.87
C LYS A 389 -19.16 47.02 -8.88
N TRP A 390 -20.48 47.04 -8.76
CA TRP A 390 -21.22 48.20 -9.25
C TRP A 390 -20.73 49.41 -8.47
N PRO A 391 -20.42 50.54 -9.12
CA PRO A 391 -20.24 51.80 -8.41
C PRO A 391 -21.54 52.12 -7.67
N PRO A 392 -21.50 52.87 -6.55
CA PRO A 392 -22.71 53.48 -6.04
C PRO A 392 -23.22 54.41 -7.14
N THR A 393 -24.41 54.16 -7.67
CA THR A 393 -25.13 55.14 -8.48
C THR A 393 -25.41 56.33 -7.56
N GLU A 394 -24.68 57.43 -7.75
CA GLU A 394 -25.13 58.75 -7.33
C GLU A 394 -26.40 59.04 -8.13
N SER A 395 -27.57 58.78 -7.52
CA SER A 395 -28.82 59.35 -7.99
C SER A 395 -28.92 60.77 -7.44
N SER A 396 -28.35 61.72 -8.18
CA SER A 396 -28.65 63.14 -8.02
C SER A 396 -29.94 63.49 -8.75
N GLU A 397 -30.84 64.11 -7.98
CA GLU A 397 -31.93 65.00 -8.35
C GLU A 397 -33.21 64.43 -8.98
N MET A 398 -34.35 64.63 -8.28
CA MET A 398 -35.26 65.74 -8.60
C MET A 398 -36.37 65.84 -7.52
N SER A 399 -36.38 66.90 -6.73
CA SER A 399 -37.57 67.36 -5.98
C SER A 399 -37.44 68.85 -5.68
N SER A 400 -37.77 69.68 -6.67
CA SER A 400 -38.09 71.09 -6.45
C SER A 400 -39.51 71.18 -5.88
N THR A 401 -39.70 71.85 -4.74
CA THR A 401 -40.67 72.96 -4.57
C THR A 401 -40.44 73.65 -3.21
N SER A 402 -39.85 74.84 -3.30
CA SER A 402 -40.18 76.09 -2.60
C SER A 402 -40.87 76.03 -1.22
N GLN A 403 -40.21 76.58 -0.19
CA GLN A 403 -40.67 77.81 0.46
C GLN A 403 -39.56 78.44 1.33
N ARG A 404 -39.58 79.77 1.34
CA ARG A 404 -38.55 80.70 1.79
C ARG A 404 -39.07 81.40 3.05
N THR A 405 -38.34 81.36 4.16
CA THR A 405 -38.45 82.40 5.21
C THR A 405 -37.20 82.50 6.08
N LEU A 406 -36.90 83.75 6.44
CA LEU A 406 -35.69 84.31 7.05
C LEU A 406 -35.56 84.11 8.57
N SER A 407 -34.33 84.38 9.05
CA SER A 407 -33.91 84.79 10.42
C SER A 407 -33.83 83.66 11.46
N THR A 408 -32.83 83.54 12.35
CA THR A 408 -31.95 84.55 12.98
C THR A 408 -30.70 83.86 13.56
N GLN A 409 -29.54 84.52 13.53
CA GLN A 409 -28.34 84.15 14.31
C GLN A 409 -28.54 84.48 15.80
N ILE A 410 -28.12 83.60 16.73
CA ILE A 410 -27.42 83.95 18.00
C ILE A 410 -26.56 82.73 18.45
N PRO A 411 -25.30 82.93 18.90
CA PRO A 411 -24.39 81.86 19.37
C PRO A 411 -24.44 81.68 20.89
N THR A 412 -24.12 80.49 21.39
CA THR A 412 -23.75 80.31 22.81
C THR A 412 -22.53 79.42 22.97
N LYS A 413 -21.47 80.08 23.41
CA LYS A 413 -20.23 79.58 23.96
C LYS A 413 -20.44 79.49 25.47
N ILE A 414 -20.29 78.33 26.10
CA ILE A 414 -20.12 78.23 27.57
C ILE A 414 -19.05 77.17 27.85
N THR A 415 -17.90 77.66 28.30
CA THR A 415 -16.85 76.98 29.08
C THR A 415 -17.25 76.88 30.53
N PHE A 416 -16.92 75.77 31.21
CA PHE A 416 -16.52 75.57 32.63
C PHE A 416 -16.30 74.04 32.73
N GLU A 417 -15.23 73.44 33.24
CA GLU A 417 -14.08 73.84 34.05
C GLU A 417 -12.93 72.85 33.73
#